data_AF-A0A090X3J8-F1
#
_entry.id   AF-A0A090X3J8-F1
#
_cell.length_a   1.000
_cell.length_b   1.000
_cell.length_c   1.000
_cell.angle_alpha   90.00
_cell.angle_beta   90.00
_cell.angle_gamma   90.00
#
_symmetry.space_group_name_H-M   'P 1'
#
loop_
_entity.id
_entity.type
_entity.pdbx_description
1 polymer ?
#
loop_
_entity_poly.entity_id
_entity_poly.type
_entity_poly.pdbx_seq_one_letter_code
_entity_poly.pdbx_strand_id
1 'polypeptide(L)'
;MKLLQYIAGITILLLVIGCSEDKLQINGKGTLKGRVVAAETFLPQENVKISTNPNTNTVFTDADGLFEFELDNGQYSVQAEKDGFLTDFESATVEVDETVEIVFELQVETANNRAPDTPVLVSPADNEVDVSSNVTLEWLATDPEDDDLTFTVELRNTSDNTVEVFEDITEPMLDVTLDFGTTYLWQVRADDGINQTINSALFSFSTSDFPTNRFLYVRKVNGNNVIYSSDENGTEVALTTTTTNSWRPRVNRQANKIAFLRSVGAQVHVFTMELDGSQVQQVTSTVAVAGFNLDELDISWASNGSIIYYPSLDKLYTIQPSGAGLTQLYQTSNGNIITDVDVNEPRIAVKTNDFAGYNVEILILDMQATVVQTVLSGMPGAAGSIDLSADNSTILYSRDISGFENIAYRLLDSRLFVYNLNTLQELEVSFNKPAGTNDLDARFSPTEGLVICKNQDNDGNSAPIIQTLELTIADTREDLFTNAIMPDWE
;
A
#
# COMPACT_ATOMS: atom_id res chain seq x y z
N MET A 1 -72.80 5.75 86.58
CA MET A 1 -71.41 5.69 87.11
C MET A 1 -70.75 7.00 86.69
N LYS A 2 -70.71 8.08 87.48
CA LYS A 2 -70.03 8.29 88.79
C LYS A 2 -68.56 7.84 88.68
N LEU A 3 -67.55 8.70 88.71
CA LEU A 3 -67.15 9.66 89.77
C LEU A 3 -66.33 10.80 89.10
N LEU A 4 -66.62 12.10 89.36
CA LEU A 4 -66.01 12.97 90.40
C LEU A 4 -64.53 13.34 90.09
N GLN A 5 -64.06 14.58 90.19
CA GLN A 5 -64.32 15.57 91.23
C GLN A 5 -64.01 17.02 90.79
N TYR A 6 -64.90 17.92 91.22
CA TYR A 6 -64.72 19.30 91.68
C TYR A 6 -63.28 19.78 91.98
N ILE A 7 -62.99 21.05 91.65
CA ILE A 7 -62.89 22.17 92.61
C ILE A 7 -62.69 23.51 91.88
N ALA A 8 -63.34 24.53 92.44
CA ALA A 8 -63.44 25.92 92.02
C ALA A 8 -62.12 26.71 92.04
N GLY A 9 -62.02 27.72 91.18
CA GLY A 9 -60.91 28.67 91.17
C GLY A 9 -61.19 29.88 90.29
N ILE A 10 -61.73 30.93 90.91
CA ILE A 10 -61.57 32.38 90.62
C ILE A 10 -61.28 32.76 89.16
N THR A 11 -62.30 33.32 88.52
CA THR A 11 -62.23 34.03 87.25
C THR A 11 -61.48 35.36 87.42
N ILE A 12 -60.20 35.36 87.09
CA ILE A 12 -59.43 36.57 86.74
C ILE A 12 -59.18 36.49 85.23
N LEU A 13 -59.87 37.36 84.49
CA LEU A 13 -59.70 37.56 83.06
C LEU A 13 -58.39 38.34 82.85
N LEU A 14 -57.27 37.63 82.87
CA LEU A 14 -55.97 38.15 82.47
C LEU A 14 -55.88 38.05 80.95
N LEU A 15 -56.13 39.18 80.27
CA LEU A 15 -55.79 39.39 78.87
C LEU A 15 -54.28 39.19 78.71
N VAL A 16 -53.90 37.97 78.32
CA VAL A 16 -52.56 37.71 77.81
C VAL A 16 -52.55 38.27 76.40
N ILE A 17 -52.08 39.52 76.29
CA ILE A 17 -51.73 40.15 75.04
C ILE A 17 -50.62 39.28 74.45
N GLY A 18 -50.95 38.49 73.43
CA GLY A 18 -49.94 37.91 72.57
C GLY A 18 -49.24 39.08 71.88
N CYS A 19 -47.99 39.36 72.27
CA CYS A 19 -47.10 40.05 71.37
C CYS A 19 -46.90 39.11 70.18
N SER A 20 -47.62 39.34 69.09
CA SER A 20 -47.02 39.04 67.80
C SER A 20 -45.80 39.94 67.71
N GLU A 21 -44.60 39.35 67.71
CA GLU A 21 -43.48 40.03 67.06
C GLU A 21 -43.90 40.17 65.60
N ASP A 22 -44.44 41.34 65.26
CA ASP A 22 -44.42 41.80 63.88
C ASP A 22 -42.94 41.90 63.53
N LYS A 23 -42.41 40.85 62.89
CA LYS A 23 -41.20 40.99 62.09
C LYS A 23 -41.55 42.12 61.12
N LEU A 24 -40.87 43.26 61.24
CA LEU A 24 -40.91 44.30 60.23
C LEU A 24 -40.55 43.62 58.91
N GLN A 25 -41.56 43.36 58.07
CA GLN A 25 -41.33 43.04 56.67
C GLN A 25 -40.75 44.31 56.08
N ILE A 26 -39.42 44.37 55.97
CA ILE A 26 -38.75 45.40 55.20
C ILE A 26 -39.03 45.07 53.73
N ASN A 27 -40.22 45.44 53.25
CA ASN A 27 -40.55 45.38 51.84
C ASN A 27 -39.84 46.56 51.18
N GLY A 28 -38.75 46.26 50.50
CA GLY A 28 -37.99 47.21 49.71
C GLY A 28 -37.08 46.45 48.75
N LYS A 29 -36.60 47.17 47.75
CA LYS A 29 -35.66 46.63 46.77
C LYS A 29 -34.25 47.08 47.11
N GLY A 30 -33.29 46.24 46.76
CA GLY A 30 -31.89 46.63 46.65
C GLY A 30 -31.43 46.51 45.21
N THR A 31 -30.24 47.00 44.94
CA THR A 31 -29.63 46.97 43.60
C THR A 31 -28.51 45.93 43.59
N LEU A 32 -28.55 45.01 42.64
CA LEU A 32 -27.43 44.12 42.35
C LEU A 32 -26.79 44.58 41.04
N LYS A 33 -25.52 44.98 41.08
CA LYS A 33 -24.72 45.26 39.88
C LYS A 33 -23.60 44.25 39.77
N GLY A 34 -23.07 44.11 38.56
CA GLY A 34 -21.87 43.34 38.41
C GLY A 34 -21.19 43.53 37.08
N ARG A 35 -20.04 42.87 36.96
CA ARG A 35 -19.25 42.85 35.73
C ARG A 35 -18.91 41.43 35.35
N VAL A 36 -18.96 41.12 34.06
CA VAL A 36 -18.49 39.86 33.51
C VAL A 36 -17.25 40.11 32.67
N VAL A 37 -16.20 39.35 32.94
CA VAL A 37 -14.94 39.36 32.20
C VAL A 37 -14.55 37.94 31.82
N ALA A 38 -13.68 37.77 30.82
CA ALA A 38 -13.03 36.50 30.56
C ALA A 38 -11.96 36.23 31.63
N ALA A 39 -11.92 35.03 32.18
CA ALA A 39 -11.07 34.70 33.34
C ALA A 39 -9.56 34.94 33.11
N GLU A 40 -9.04 34.70 31.91
CA GLU A 40 -7.60 34.82 31.65
C GLU A 40 -7.15 36.21 31.22
N THR A 41 -7.95 36.87 30.37
CA THR A 41 -7.57 38.15 29.76
C THR A 41 -8.15 39.36 30.51
N PHE A 42 -9.11 39.11 31.40
CA PHE A 42 -9.93 40.12 32.08
C PHE A 42 -10.65 41.07 31.12
N LEU A 43 -10.78 40.69 29.85
CA LEU A 43 -11.51 41.46 28.85
C LEU A 43 -13.02 41.38 29.14
N PRO A 44 -13.73 42.52 29.14
CA PRO A 44 -15.17 42.54 29.36
C PRO A 44 -15.94 41.67 28.36
N GLN A 45 -16.98 41.01 28.85
CA GLN A 45 -17.84 40.16 28.04
C GLN A 45 -19.22 40.80 27.86
N GLU A 46 -19.49 41.29 26.66
CA GLU A 46 -20.81 41.77 26.22
C GLU A 46 -21.76 40.58 25.94
N ASN A 47 -23.07 40.82 26.06
CA ASN A 47 -24.16 39.89 25.73
C ASN A 47 -24.14 38.59 26.54
N VAL A 48 -23.56 38.60 27.74
CA VAL A 48 -23.67 37.51 28.70
C VAL A 48 -25.06 37.56 29.30
N LYS A 49 -25.80 36.45 29.23
CA LYS A 49 -27.12 36.33 29.84
C LYS A 49 -26.98 36.15 31.35
N ILE A 50 -27.57 37.05 32.12
CA ILE A 50 -27.58 36.99 33.58
C ILE A 50 -28.99 36.68 34.08
N SER A 51 -29.13 35.67 34.93
CA SER A 51 -30.40 35.26 35.56
C SER A 51 -30.22 35.02 37.05
N THR A 52 -31.32 34.92 37.81
CA THR A 52 -31.28 34.68 39.27
C THR A 52 -32.11 33.46 39.68
N ASN A 53 -31.84 32.89 40.84
CA ASN A 53 -32.69 31.92 41.54
C ASN A 53 -32.88 32.36 43.02
N PRO A 54 -34.11 32.67 43.50
CA PRO A 54 -35.40 32.60 42.80
C PRO A 54 -35.47 33.45 41.52
N ASN A 55 -36.17 32.93 40.51
CA ASN A 55 -36.23 33.59 39.20
C ASN A 55 -36.96 34.94 39.30
N THR A 56 -36.27 35.99 38.88
CA THR A 56 -36.81 37.35 38.82
C THR A 56 -36.99 37.75 37.35
N ASN A 57 -36.00 38.40 36.76
CA ASN A 57 -35.88 38.72 35.35
C ASN A 57 -34.52 38.24 34.81
N THR A 58 -34.32 38.34 33.51
CA THR A 58 -33.02 38.09 32.85
C THR A 58 -32.54 39.39 32.21
N VAL A 59 -31.27 39.73 32.39
CA VAL A 59 -30.61 40.87 31.74
C VAL A 59 -29.41 40.38 30.94
N PHE A 60 -28.88 41.23 30.06
CA PHE A 60 -27.65 40.96 29.33
C PHE A 60 -26.61 42.03 29.67
N THR A 61 -25.35 41.64 29.72
CA THR A 61 -24.25 42.59 29.91
C THR A 61 -24.07 43.52 28.71
N ASP A 62 -23.69 44.77 28.97
CA ASP A 62 -23.34 45.75 27.95
C ASP A 62 -21.89 45.60 27.42
N ALA A 63 -21.46 46.51 26.54
CA ALA A 63 -20.13 46.49 25.93
C ALA A 63 -18.97 46.57 26.94
N ASP A 64 -19.21 47.10 28.13
CA ASP A 64 -18.24 47.18 29.23
C ASP A 64 -18.31 45.97 30.18
N GLY A 65 -19.17 44.99 29.83
CA GLY A 65 -19.42 43.77 30.59
C GLY A 65 -20.32 43.98 31.80
N LEU A 66 -20.99 45.13 31.93
CA LEU A 66 -21.75 45.50 33.11
C LEU A 66 -23.21 45.06 33.03
N PHE A 67 -23.79 44.69 34.18
CA PHE A 67 -25.23 44.41 34.32
C PHE A 67 -25.78 44.96 35.63
N GLU A 68 -27.11 45.10 35.70
CA GLU A 68 -27.82 45.63 36.86
C GLU A 68 -29.22 45.00 37.02
N PHE A 69 -29.58 44.66 38.25
CA PHE A 69 -30.91 44.25 38.68
C PHE A 69 -31.42 45.11 39.84
N GLU A 70 -32.73 45.35 39.88
CA GLU A 70 -33.44 45.76 41.10
C GLU A 70 -34.24 44.57 41.64
N LEU A 71 -33.81 44.03 42.78
CA LEU A 71 -34.36 42.81 43.37
C LEU A 71 -34.97 43.10 44.73
N ASP A 72 -36.03 42.36 45.10
CA ASP A 72 -36.57 42.43 46.46
C ASP A 72 -35.54 41.92 47.46
N ASN A 73 -35.58 42.39 48.71
CA ASN A 73 -34.68 41.93 49.76
C ASN A 73 -34.69 40.39 49.86
N GLY A 74 -33.51 39.77 49.75
CA GLY A 74 -33.35 38.32 49.80
C GLY A 74 -31.98 37.83 49.33
N GLN A 75 -31.80 36.52 49.40
CA GLN A 75 -30.62 35.83 48.89
C GLN A 75 -30.89 35.26 47.51
N TYR A 76 -29.96 35.47 46.59
CA TYR A 76 -30.03 35.04 45.20
C TYR A 76 -28.77 34.28 44.83
N SER A 77 -28.95 33.21 44.05
CA SER A 77 -27.87 32.68 43.20
C SER A 77 -28.02 33.33 41.83
N VAL A 78 -26.97 33.98 41.36
CA VAL A 78 -26.90 34.71 40.10
C VAL A 78 -26.10 33.86 39.14
N GLN A 79 -26.64 33.63 37.95
CA GLN A 79 -26.04 32.78 36.92
C GLN A 79 -25.62 33.64 35.73
N ALA A 80 -24.42 33.39 35.20
CA ALA A 80 -23.92 33.96 33.96
C ALA A 80 -23.77 32.87 32.89
N GLU A 81 -24.38 33.08 31.72
CA GLU A 81 -24.43 32.12 30.62
C GLU A 81 -24.08 32.82 29.29
N LYS A 82 -23.13 32.26 28.52
CA LYS A 82 -22.74 32.73 27.19
C LYS A 82 -22.14 31.59 26.38
N ASP A 83 -22.57 31.43 25.13
CA ASP A 83 -22.04 30.41 24.21
C ASP A 83 -20.50 30.49 24.12
N GLY A 84 -19.84 29.34 24.22
CA GLY A 84 -18.38 29.22 24.22
C GLY A 84 -17.72 29.41 25.59
N PHE A 85 -18.52 29.64 26.65
CA PHE A 85 -18.05 29.73 28.03
C PHE A 85 -18.81 28.79 28.97
N LEU A 86 -18.11 28.28 29.99
CA LEU A 86 -18.73 27.57 31.09
C LEU A 86 -19.70 28.49 31.82
N THR A 87 -20.86 27.97 32.17
CA THR A 87 -21.83 28.67 33.01
C THR A 87 -21.24 28.87 34.40
N ASP A 88 -21.34 30.09 34.93
CA ASP A 88 -20.79 30.46 36.23
C ASP A 88 -21.90 30.95 37.19
N PHE A 89 -21.68 30.79 38.50
CA PHE A 89 -22.66 31.10 39.54
C PHE A 89 -22.04 31.86 40.72
N GLU A 90 -22.67 32.98 41.07
CA GLU A 90 -22.30 33.78 42.23
C GLU A 90 -23.46 33.91 43.22
N SER A 91 -23.14 34.11 44.50
CA SER A 91 -24.16 34.33 45.53
C SER A 91 -24.24 35.80 45.92
N ALA A 92 -25.45 36.36 45.97
CA ALA A 92 -25.70 37.73 46.37
C ALA A 92 -26.80 37.83 47.43
N THR A 93 -26.55 38.58 48.51
CA THR A 93 -27.58 38.93 49.50
C THR A 93 -27.96 40.39 49.31
N VAL A 94 -29.16 40.65 48.80
CA VAL A 94 -29.66 41.99 48.49
C VAL A 94 -30.46 42.49 49.67
N GLU A 95 -30.05 43.61 50.27
CA GLU A 95 -30.77 44.30 51.35
C GLU A 95 -31.41 45.60 50.83
N VAL A 96 -32.38 46.14 51.58
CA VAL A 96 -33.14 47.33 51.13
C VAL A 96 -32.27 48.58 51.11
N ASP A 97 -32.35 49.33 50.01
CA ASP A 97 -31.55 50.54 49.74
C ASP A 97 -30.02 50.30 49.72
N GLU A 98 -29.58 49.04 49.66
CA GLU A 98 -28.17 48.68 49.50
C GLU A 98 -27.85 48.28 48.05
N THR A 99 -26.58 48.48 47.67
CA THR A 99 -26.03 48.01 46.39
C THR A 99 -25.03 46.90 46.65
N VAL A 100 -25.24 45.75 46.00
CA VAL A 100 -24.33 44.60 46.00
C VAL A 100 -23.63 44.57 44.65
N GLU A 101 -22.31 44.37 44.68
CA GLU A 101 -21.49 44.21 43.47
C GLU A 101 -20.91 42.79 43.43
N ILE A 102 -21.06 42.11 42.29
CA ILE A 102 -20.46 40.81 42.01
C ILE A 102 -19.68 40.84 40.69
N VAL A 103 -18.69 39.96 40.55
CA VAL A 103 -17.89 39.84 39.33
C VAL A 103 -17.89 38.38 38.90
N PHE A 104 -18.16 38.14 37.61
CA PHE A 104 -18.02 36.83 36.99
C PHE A 104 -16.74 36.81 36.15
N GLU A 105 -15.98 35.72 36.28
CA GLU A 105 -14.79 35.43 35.49
C GLU A 105 -15.06 34.18 34.64
N LEU A 106 -15.64 34.38 33.45
CA LEU A 106 -16.05 33.27 32.60
C LEU A 106 -14.84 32.54 32.01
N GLN A 107 -14.80 31.23 32.23
CA GLN A 107 -13.87 30.30 31.59
C GLN A 107 -14.45 29.81 30.27
N VAL A 108 -13.62 29.59 29.26
CA VAL A 108 -14.06 28.99 27.98
C VAL A 108 -14.55 27.56 28.20
N GLU A 109 -15.45 27.06 27.35
CA GLU A 109 -16.03 25.71 27.48
C GLU A 109 -14.97 24.59 27.52
N THR A 110 -13.86 24.77 26.81
CA THR A 110 -12.74 23.82 26.77
C THR A 110 -11.73 24.00 27.91
N ALA A 111 -11.96 24.93 28.85
CA ALA A 111 -11.00 25.24 29.91
C ALA A 111 -10.72 24.07 30.86
N ASN A 112 -11.63 23.11 30.93
CA ASN A 112 -11.48 21.89 31.73
C ASN A 112 -11.17 20.64 30.88
N ASN A 113 -10.92 20.79 29.57
CA ASN A 113 -10.56 19.67 28.70
C ASN A 113 -9.22 19.10 29.13
N ARG A 114 -9.12 17.78 29.25
CA ARG A 114 -7.84 17.14 29.54
C ARG A 114 -7.23 16.66 28.23
N ALA A 115 -5.89 16.60 28.22
CA ALA A 115 -5.20 16.04 27.08
C ALA A 115 -5.52 14.53 26.98
N PRO A 116 -5.41 13.95 25.78
CA PRO A 116 -5.59 12.52 25.57
C PRO A 116 -4.65 11.67 26.42
N ASP A 117 -5.04 10.43 26.70
CA ASP A 117 -4.13 9.45 27.27
C ASP A 117 -3.01 9.11 26.27
N THR A 118 -1.83 8.76 26.80
CA THR A 118 -0.71 8.32 25.96
C THR A 118 -1.11 7.13 25.11
N PRO A 119 -1.01 7.20 23.76
CA PRO A 119 -1.35 6.07 22.91
C PRO A 119 -0.46 4.85 23.22
N VAL A 120 -1.09 3.67 23.24
CA VAL A 120 -0.44 2.39 23.51
C VAL A 120 -0.31 1.62 22.21
N LEU A 121 0.91 1.39 21.76
CA LEU A 121 1.18 0.64 20.53
C LEU A 121 0.91 -0.86 20.75
N VAL A 122 0.20 -1.49 19.80
CA VAL A 122 -0.26 -2.88 19.90
C VAL A 122 0.48 -3.78 18.90
N SER A 123 0.49 -3.40 17.63
CA SER A 123 1.13 -4.18 16.56
C SER A 123 1.81 -3.26 15.54
N PRO A 124 3.00 -3.63 15.01
CA PRO A 124 3.89 -4.68 15.50
C PRO A 124 4.34 -4.44 16.95
N ALA A 125 4.62 -5.51 17.69
CA ALA A 125 5.13 -5.41 19.05
C ALA A 125 6.56 -4.83 19.07
N ASP A 126 6.97 -4.26 20.20
CA ASP A 126 8.31 -3.69 20.31
C ASP A 126 9.41 -4.76 20.16
N ASN A 127 10.33 -4.50 19.24
CA ASN A 127 11.39 -5.38 18.74
C ASN A 127 10.89 -6.68 18.09
N GLU A 128 9.67 -6.69 17.54
CA GLU A 128 9.17 -7.82 16.75
C GLU A 128 10.04 -8.02 15.49
N VAL A 129 10.27 -9.29 15.13
CA VAL A 129 11.08 -9.69 13.98
C VAL A 129 10.25 -10.56 13.04
N ASP A 130 10.72 -10.72 11.80
CA ASP A 130 10.05 -11.52 10.77
C ASP A 130 8.61 -11.07 10.47
N VAL A 131 8.34 -9.77 10.61
CA VAL A 131 7.04 -9.19 10.29
C VAL A 131 6.83 -9.20 8.76
N SER A 132 5.62 -9.50 8.29
CA SER A 132 5.27 -9.36 6.87
C SER A 132 5.63 -7.97 6.33
N SER A 133 5.99 -7.85 5.05
CA SER A 133 6.20 -6.54 4.40
C SER A 133 4.91 -5.72 4.28
N ASN A 134 3.75 -6.36 4.24
CA ASN A 134 2.47 -5.67 4.43
C ASN A 134 2.12 -5.68 5.92
N VAL A 135 2.18 -4.50 6.55
CA VAL A 135 2.06 -4.30 8.00
C VAL A 135 0.83 -3.45 8.29
N THR A 136 0.03 -3.87 9.26
CA THR A 136 -0.97 -3.02 9.90
C THR A 136 -0.39 -2.51 11.21
N LEU A 137 -0.12 -1.20 11.28
CA LEU A 137 0.26 -0.53 12.52
C LEU A 137 -1.02 -0.31 13.34
N GLU A 138 -1.10 -0.85 14.55
CA GLU A 138 -2.28 -0.76 15.42
C GLU A 138 -1.91 -0.17 16.78
N TRP A 139 -2.75 0.73 17.29
CA TRP A 139 -2.59 1.31 18.63
C TRP A 139 -3.93 1.40 19.36
N LEU A 140 -3.88 1.76 20.64
CA LEU A 140 -5.04 2.14 21.43
C LEU A 140 -4.83 3.57 21.93
N ALA A 141 -5.88 4.38 21.86
CA ALA A 141 -5.88 5.73 22.42
C ALA A 141 -7.27 6.02 22.98
N THR A 142 -7.30 6.77 24.07
CA THR A 142 -8.52 7.21 24.75
C THR A 142 -8.37 8.67 25.12
N ASP A 143 -9.48 9.38 25.09
CA ASP A 143 -9.57 10.71 25.68
C ASP A 143 -10.36 10.63 27.00
N PRO A 144 -9.96 11.33 28.08
CA PRO A 144 -10.66 11.27 29.35
C PRO A 144 -12.11 11.80 29.31
N GLU A 145 -12.45 12.62 28.31
CA GLU A 145 -13.78 13.15 28.02
C GLU A 145 -14.50 12.40 26.88
N ASP A 146 -13.86 11.37 26.29
CA ASP A 146 -14.33 10.62 25.12
C ASP A 146 -14.48 11.50 23.86
N ASP A 147 -13.62 12.52 23.74
CA ASP A 147 -13.51 13.37 22.55
C ASP A 147 -12.93 12.61 21.34
N ASP A 148 -13.30 13.04 20.14
CA ASP A 148 -12.76 12.51 18.89
C ASP A 148 -11.26 12.84 18.77
N LEU A 149 -10.45 11.82 18.46
CA LEU A 149 -9.00 11.96 18.31
C LEU A 149 -8.58 11.86 16.85
N THR A 150 -7.53 12.61 16.52
CA THR A 150 -6.76 12.46 15.27
C THR A 150 -5.33 12.03 15.59
N PHE A 151 -4.72 11.29 14.68
CA PHE A 151 -3.40 10.70 14.87
C PHE A 151 -2.43 11.12 13.77
N THR A 152 -1.18 11.31 14.17
CA THR A 152 -0.03 11.36 13.27
C THR A 152 0.87 10.15 13.54
N VAL A 153 1.23 9.40 12.50
CA VAL A 153 2.20 8.29 12.58
C VAL A 153 3.52 8.73 11.94
N GLU A 154 4.62 8.68 12.68
CA GLU A 154 5.97 8.79 12.14
C GLU A 154 6.56 7.37 11.99
N LEU A 155 6.97 7.01 10.78
CA LEU A 155 7.60 5.72 10.46
C LEU A 155 8.98 5.97 9.84
N ARG A 156 10.03 5.41 10.43
CA ARG A 156 11.41 5.59 9.98
C ARG A 156 12.03 4.29 9.52
N ASN A 157 12.52 4.27 8.29
CA ASN A 157 13.37 3.21 7.77
C ASN A 157 14.81 3.41 8.27
N THR A 158 15.35 2.43 8.99
CA THR A 158 16.70 2.55 9.57
C THR A 158 17.83 2.31 8.57
N SER A 159 17.54 1.70 7.41
CA SER A 159 18.55 1.35 6.41
C SER A 159 19.05 2.59 5.65
N ASP A 160 18.12 3.50 5.29
CA ASP A 160 18.39 4.71 4.52
C ASP A 160 18.08 6.01 5.28
N ASN A 161 17.52 5.91 6.49
CA ASN A 161 17.07 7.02 7.34
C ASN A 161 15.92 7.84 6.75
N THR A 162 15.14 7.30 5.81
CA THR A 162 13.90 7.94 5.37
C THR A 162 12.86 7.94 6.49
N VAL A 163 12.07 9.01 6.55
CA VAL A 163 10.99 9.20 7.52
C VAL A 163 9.73 9.52 6.75
N GLU A 164 8.71 8.69 6.92
CA GLU A 164 7.37 8.91 6.41
C GLU A 164 6.48 9.40 7.56
N VAL A 165 5.63 10.38 7.25
CA VAL A 165 4.70 10.97 8.21
C VAL A 165 3.30 10.90 7.62
N PHE A 166 2.41 10.24 8.34
CA PHE A 166 1.00 10.08 7.97
C PHE A 166 0.16 10.91 8.95
N GLU A 167 -0.56 11.91 8.44
CA GLU A 167 -1.34 12.86 9.23
C GLU A 167 -2.85 12.62 9.05
N ASP A 168 -3.66 13.25 9.90
CA ASP A 168 -5.13 13.24 9.84
C ASP A 168 -5.78 11.84 9.89
N ILE A 169 -5.13 10.89 10.56
CA ILE A 169 -5.67 9.53 10.73
C ILE A 169 -6.74 9.54 11.83
N THR A 170 -7.92 8.98 11.55
CA THR A 170 -9.04 8.94 12.52
C THR A 170 -9.27 7.56 13.13
N GLU A 171 -8.80 6.51 12.46
CA GLU A 171 -8.89 5.13 12.97
C GLU A 171 -7.59 4.76 13.69
N PRO A 172 -7.63 3.96 14.76
CA PRO A 172 -6.43 3.59 15.52
C PRO A 172 -5.59 2.50 14.81
N MET A 173 -5.57 2.52 13.48
CA MET A 173 -4.80 1.62 12.62
C MET A 173 -4.31 2.30 11.34
N LEU A 174 -3.20 1.81 10.78
CA LEU A 174 -2.66 2.24 9.50
C LEU A 174 -2.02 1.07 8.75
N ASP A 175 -2.49 0.78 7.54
CA ASP A 175 -1.87 -0.21 6.66
C ASP A 175 -0.74 0.41 5.84
N VAL A 176 0.44 -0.22 5.86
CA VAL A 176 1.63 0.18 5.11
C VAL A 176 2.28 -1.02 4.43
N THR A 177 2.91 -0.78 3.27
CA THR A 177 3.75 -1.76 2.59
C THR A 177 5.21 -1.29 2.68
N LEU A 178 6.06 -2.15 3.22
CA LEU A 178 7.43 -1.84 3.63
C LEU A 178 8.44 -2.70 2.90
N ASP A 179 9.67 -2.20 2.79
CA ASP A 179 10.80 -2.98 2.26
C ASP A 179 11.09 -4.21 3.13
N PHE A 180 11.38 -5.35 2.48
CA PHE A 180 11.78 -6.58 3.16
C PHE A 180 13.13 -6.44 3.87
N GLY A 181 13.39 -7.32 4.85
CA GLY A 181 14.66 -7.40 5.59
C GLY A 181 15.08 -6.10 6.30
N THR A 182 14.14 -5.18 6.52
CA THR A 182 14.41 -3.81 6.98
C THR A 182 13.84 -3.58 8.38
N THR A 183 14.60 -2.88 9.22
CA THR A 183 14.16 -2.44 10.54
C THR A 183 13.51 -1.06 10.46
N TYR A 184 12.32 -0.94 11.06
CA TYR A 184 11.55 0.29 11.16
C TYR A 184 11.38 0.71 12.61
N LEU A 185 11.37 2.02 12.83
CA LEU A 185 11.00 2.66 14.09
C LEU A 185 9.70 3.43 13.87
N TRP A 186 8.73 3.32 14.78
CA TRP A 186 7.46 4.00 14.63
C TRP A 186 6.90 4.56 15.93
N GLN A 187 6.19 5.67 15.82
CA GLN A 187 5.56 6.38 16.93
C GLN A 187 4.24 7.00 16.46
N VAL A 188 3.25 7.00 17.36
CA VAL A 188 1.94 7.61 17.16
C VAL A 188 1.84 8.87 18.03
N ARG A 189 1.29 9.94 17.48
CA ARG A 189 0.96 11.17 18.18
C ARG A 189 -0.56 11.37 18.13
N ALA A 190 -1.20 11.52 19.28
CA ALA A 190 -2.64 11.79 19.40
C ALA A 190 -2.91 13.29 19.63
N ASP A 191 -4.00 13.78 19.04
CA ASP A 191 -4.46 15.17 19.06
C ASP A 191 -5.99 15.22 19.24
N ASP A 192 -6.46 15.96 20.25
CA ASP A 192 -7.87 16.27 20.53
C ASP A 192 -8.33 17.61 19.92
N GLY A 193 -7.42 18.32 19.24
CA GLY A 193 -7.66 19.65 18.65
C GLY A 193 -7.72 20.80 19.66
N ILE A 194 -7.48 20.54 20.95
CA ILE A 194 -7.60 21.51 22.04
C ILE A 194 -6.29 21.63 22.81
N ASN A 195 -5.75 20.51 23.26
CA ASN A 195 -4.56 20.42 24.08
C ASN A 195 -3.28 20.23 23.25
N GLN A 196 -2.13 20.17 23.92
CA GLN A 196 -0.90 19.74 23.24
C GLN A 196 -0.97 18.25 22.95
N THR A 197 -0.54 17.89 21.75
CA THR A 197 -0.47 16.50 21.29
C THR A 197 0.41 15.62 22.18
N ILE A 198 0.02 14.37 22.36
CA ILE A 198 0.73 13.38 23.18
C ILE A 198 1.34 12.28 22.29
N ASN A 199 2.63 12.01 22.48
CA ASN A 199 3.34 10.96 21.77
C ASN A 199 3.31 9.62 22.52
N SER A 200 3.18 8.52 21.79
CA SER A 200 3.35 7.16 22.29
C SER A 200 4.81 6.84 22.65
N ALA A 201 5.05 5.64 23.16
CA ALA A 201 6.39 5.05 23.12
C ALA A 201 6.89 4.92 21.67
N LEU A 202 8.21 4.88 21.48
CA LEU A 202 8.83 4.55 20.20
C LEU A 202 9.03 3.04 20.13
N PHE A 203 8.39 2.36 19.17
CA PHE A 203 8.57 0.93 18.95
C PHE A 203 9.50 0.68 17.76
N SER A 204 10.21 -0.43 17.80
CA SER A 204 10.99 -0.96 16.68
C SER A 204 10.41 -2.28 16.20
N PHE A 205 10.49 -2.59 14.92
CA PHE A 205 10.29 -3.96 14.42
C PHE A 205 11.12 -4.18 13.16
N SER A 206 11.30 -5.44 12.73
CA SER A 206 11.94 -5.77 11.46
C SER A 206 11.07 -6.66 10.60
N THR A 207 10.95 -6.31 9.32
CA THR A 207 10.27 -7.13 8.33
C THR A 207 11.08 -8.39 8.00
N SER A 208 10.40 -9.46 7.59
CA SER A 208 11.01 -10.69 7.11
C SER A 208 11.89 -10.46 5.88
N ASP A 209 12.85 -11.35 5.66
CA ASP A 209 13.65 -11.38 4.43
C ASP A 209 12.76 -11.58 3.18
N PHE A 210 13.28 -11.15 2.02
CA PHE A 210 12.61 -11.40 0.75
C PHE A 210 12.53 -12.92 0.48
N PRO A 211 11.36 -13.46 0.10
CA PRO A 211 11.21 -14.90 -0.09
C PRO A 211 12.08 -15.42 -1.25
N THR A 212 12.61 -16.63 -1.12
CA THR A 212 13.43 -17.29 -2.15
C THR A 212 12.56 -17.91 -3.25
N ASN A 213 11.82 -17.06 -3.94
CA ASN A 213 10.88 -17.43 -5.00
C ASN A 213 11.62 -17.95 -6.25
N ARG A 214 11.12 -19.06 -6.81
CA ARG A 214 11.72 -19.73 -7.97
C ARG A 214 11.06 -19.38 -9.30
N PHE A 215 9.84 -18.85 -9.24
CA PHE A 215 9.06 -18.52 -10.42
C PHE A 215 8.94 -17.02 -10.55
N LEU A 216 9.20 -16.50 -11.74
CA LEU A 216 8.79 -15.16 -12.14
C LEU A 216 7.86 -15.26 -13.33
N TYR A 217 6.93 -14.33 -13.41
CA TYR A 217 6.00 -14.22 -14.52
C TYR A 217 5.43 -12.81 -14.59
N VAL A 218 4.63 -12.57 -15.61
CA VAL A 218 4.02 -11.28 -15.88
C VAL A 218 2.50 -11.38 -15.78
N ARG A 219 1.86 -10.39 -15.16
CA ARG A 219 0.41 -10.19 -15.21
C ARG A 219 0.11 -8.85 -15.86
N LYS A 220 -1.04 -8.76 -16.52
CA LYS A 220 -1.54 -7.49 -17.08
C LYS A 220 -2.46 -6.82 -16.07
N VAL A 221 -2.05 -5.66 -15.56
CA VAL A 221 -2.80 -4.86 -14.58
C VAL A 221 -3.00 -3.47 -15.15
N ASN A 222 -4.27 -3.04 -15.27
CA ASN A 222 -4.63 -1.72 -15.82
C ASN A 222 -3.98 -1.39 -17.18
N GLY A 223 -3.77 -2.41 -18.02
CA GLY A 223 -3.16 -2.27 -19.34
C GLY A 223 -1.63 -2.39 -19.37
N ASN A 224 -0.96 -2.33 -18.22
CA ASN A 224 0.49 -2.51 -18.10
C ASN A 224 0.85 -3.94 -17.73
N ASN A 225 1.96 -4.43 -18.25
CA ASN A 225 2.61 -5.64 -17.79
C ASN A 225 3.36 -5.35 -16.49
N VAL A 226 3.16 -6.23 -15.51
CA VAL A 226 3.76 -6.17 -14.17
C VAL A 226 4.42 -7.51 -13.90
N ILE A 227 5.70 -7.48 -13.51
CA ILE A 227 6.50 -8.65 -13.15
C ILE A 227 6.22 -9.02 -11.69
N TYR A 228 5.96 -10.30 -11.46
CA TYR A 228 5.77 -10.92 -10.15
C TYR A 228 6.81 -12.02 -9.93
N SER A 229 7.18 -12.26 -8.68
CA SER A 229 7.80 -13.51 -8.23
C SER A 229 6.81 -14.30 -7.38
N SER A 230 6.93 -15.62 -7.35
CA SER A 230 6.09 -16.49 -6.53
C SER A 230 6.81 -17.76 -6.08
N ASP A 231 6.35 -18.30 -4.96
CA ASP A 231 6.60 -19.69 -4.60
C ASP A 231 5.70 -20.64 -5.43
N GLU A 232 5.86 -21.96 -5.22
CA GLU A 232 5.05 -23.01 -5.86
C GLU A 232 3.58 -23.04 -5.39
N ASN A 233 3.26 -22.39 -4.27
CA ASN A 233 1.92 -22.36 -3.68
C ASN A 233 1.10 -21.14 -4.15
N GLY A 234 1.71 -20.23 -4.92
CA GLY A 234 1.05 -19.02 -5.44
C GLY A 234 1.16 -17.79 -4.55
N THR A 235 2.04 -17.80 -3.54
CA THR A 235 2.33 -16.61 -2.73
C THR A 235 3.17 -15.64 -3.56
N GLU A 236 2.49 -14.68 -4.20
CA GLU A 236 3.12 -13.76 -5.15
C GLU A 236 3.56 -12.42 -4.53
N VAL A 237 4.66 -11.87 -5.04
CA VAL A 237 5.17 -10.53 -4.72
C VAL A 237 5.38 -9.76 -6.04
N ALA A 238 4.81 -8.56 -6.13
CA ALA A 238 5.02 -7.70 -7.29
C ALA A 238 6.43 -7.10 -7.24
N LEU A 239 7.23 -7.31 -8.31
CA LEU A 239 8.60 -6.78 -8.42
C LEU A 239 8.66 -5.44 -9.16
N THR A 240 7.56 -5.05 -9.83
CA THR A 240 7.49 -3.81 -10.59
C THR A 240 6.16 -3.11 -10.35
N THR A 241 6.11 -1.79 -10.60
CA THR A 241 4.90 -1.00 -10.34
C THR A 241 3.86 -1.17 -11.45
N THR A 242 2.59 -1.01 -11.10
CA THR A 242 1.46 -1.03 -12.05
C THR A 242 1.40 0.18 -12.99
N THR A 243 2.22 1.21 -12.74
CA THR A 243 2.27 2.44 -13.56
C THR A 243 3.26 2.35 -14.73
N THR A 244 4.11 1.32 -14.74
CA THR A 244 5.17 1.13 -15.73
C THR A 244 5.03 -0.23 -16.41
N ASN A 245 5.03 -0.25 -17.74
CA ASN A 245 4.96 -1.49 -18.51
C ASN A 245 6.32 -2.23 -18.48
N SER A 246 6.41 -3.34 -17.74
CA SER A 246 7.62 -4.18 -17.55
C SER A 246 7.31 -5.67 -17.79
N TRP A 247 8.13 -6.37 -18.58
CA TRP A 247 7.87 -7.77 -18.97
C TRP A 247 9.17 -8.52 -19.32
N ARG A 248 9.05 -9.81 -19.67
CA ARG A 248 10.17 -10.72 -20.01
C ARG A 248 11.28 -10.75 -18.94
N PRO A 249 10.96 -11.14 -17.69
CA PRO A 249 11.99 -11.32 -16.67
C PRO A 249 12.92 -12.47 -17.04
N ARG A 250 14.20 -12.29 -16.70
CA ARG A 250 15.28 -13.27 -16.82
C ARG A 250 16.17 -13.18 -15.59
N VAL A 251 16.06 -14.16 -14.70
CA VAL A 251 16.90 -14.23 -13.50
C VAL A 251 18.29 -14.73 -13.87
N ASN A 252 19.32 -14.15 -13.25
CA ASN A 252 20.65 -14.75 -13.19
C ASN A 252 21.09 -14.82 -11.72
N ARG A 253 21.09 -16.04 -11.18
CA ARG A 253 21.41 -16.29 -9.75
C ARG A 253 22.87 -16.00 -9.41
N GLN A 254 23.78 -16.06 -10.37
CA GLN A 254 25.19 -15.72 -10.15
C GLN A 254 25.43 -14.21 -10.03
N ALA A 255 24.70 -13.41 -10.81
CA ALA A 255 24.69 -11.96 -10.72
C ALA A 255 23.82 -11.42 -9.57
N ASN A 256 22.95 -12.28 -9.01
CA ASN A 256 21.90 -11.89 -8.07
C ASN A 256 20.94 -10.82 -8.65
N LYS A 257 20.65 -10.90 -9.95
CA LYS A 257 19.87 -9.87 -10.66
C LYS A 257 18.82 -10.47 -11.56
N ILE A 258 17.81 -9.66 -11.86
CA ILE A 258 16.80 -9.91 -12.89
C ILE A 258 17.04 -8.91 -14.02
N ALA A 259 17.18 -9.38 -15.26
CA ALA A 259 17.06 -8.53 -16.44
C ALA A 259 15.63 -8.60 -16.95
N PHE A 260 15.12 -7.50 -17.50
CA PHE A 260 13.78 -7.44 -18.04
C PHE A 260 13.63 -6.33 -19.09
N LEU A 261 12.54 -6.38 -19.84
CA LEU A 261 12.16 -5.35 -20.81
C LEU A 261 11.20 -4.34 -20.19
N ARG A 262 11.40 -3.05 -20.46
CA ARG A 262 10.49 -1.98 -20.02
C ARG A 262 10.34 -0.91 -21.09
N SER A 263 9.14 -0.36 -21.19
CA SER A 263 8.83 0.77 -22.07
C SER A 263 9.36 2.09 -21.50
N VAL A 264 10.07 2.87 -22.32
CA VAL A 264 10.50 4.25 -22.03
C VAL A 264 10.05 5.13 -23.20
N GLY A 265 8.97 5.89 -22.99
CA GLY A 265 8.30 6.57 -24.08
C GLY A 265 7.78 5.58 -25.13
N ALA A 266 8.18 5.74 -26.39
CA ALA A 266 7.81 4.85 -27.49
C ALA A 266 8.80 3.70 -27.73
N GLN A 267 9.88 3.62 -26.95
CA GLN A 267 10.95 2.63 -27.13
C GLN A 267 10.93 1.59 -26.00
N VAL A 268 11.55 0.44 -26.26
CA VAL A 268 11.75 -0.61 -25.27
C VAL A 268 13.23 -0.74 -24.97
N HIS A 269 13.55 -0.86 -23.68
CA HIS A 269 14.92 -0.97 -23.22
C HIS A 269 15.06 -2.15 -22.25
N VAL A 270 16.27 -2.70 -22.21
CA VAL A 270 16.68 -3.62 -21.16
C VAL A 270 16.92 -2.85 -19.86
N PHE A 271 16.37 -3.37 -18.77
CA PHE A 271 16.58 -2.94 -17.39
C PHE A 271 17.09 -4.12 -16.56
N THR A 272 17.68 -3.80 -15.42
CA THR A 272 18.01 -4.76 -14.37
C THR A 272 17.47 -4.32 -13.02
N MET A 273 17.24 -5.26 -12.11
CA MET A 273 16.92 -5.04 -10.70
C MET A 273 17.53 -6.16 -9.85
N GLU A 274 17.59 -5.97 -8.52
CA GLU A 274 17.89 -7.06 -7.59
C GLU A 274 16.73 -8.07 -7.56
N LEU A 275 16.95 -9.25 -6.96
CA LEU A 275 15.94 -10.32 -6.93
C LEU A 275 14.64 -9.94 -6.20
N ASP A 276 14.71 -8.95 -5.31
CA ASP A 276 13.58 -8.39 -4.57
C ASP A 276 12.81 -7.28 -5.31
N GLY A 277 13.26 -6.91 -6.52
CA GLY A 277 12.68 -5.83 -7.32
C GLY A 277 13.27 -4.44 -7.05
N SER A 278 14.18 -4.31 -6.07
CA SER A 278 14.85 -3.05 -5.74
C SER A 278 15.98 -2.69 -6.73
N GLN A 279 16.55 -1.50 -6.58
CA GLN A 279 17.69 -0.99 -7.38
C GLN A 279 17.48 -1.10 -8.90
N VAL A 280 16.29 -0.76 -9.37
CA VAL A 280 15.96 -0.77 -10.79
C VAL A 280 16.85 0.19 -11.58
N GLN A 281 17.56 -0.33 -12.59
CA GLN A 281 18.49 0.41 -13.44
C GLN A 281 18.18 0.18 -14.92
N GLN A 282 18.14 1.26 -15.72
CA GLN A 282 18.12 1.15 -17.18
C GLN A 282 19.52 0.79 -17.70
N VAL A 283 19.63 -0.30 -18.45
CA VAL A 283 20.91 -0.79 -18.99
C VAL A 283 21.18 -0.24 -20.39
N THR A 284 20.18 -0.28 -21.26
CA THR A 284 20.31 0.19 -22.65
C THR A 284 19.78 1.62 -22.81
N SER A 285 20.49 2.46 -23.54
CA SER A 285 20.07 3.84 -23.83
C SER A 285 20.33 4.26 -25.28
N THR A 286 21.43 3.78 -25.87
CA THR A 286 21.82 4.12 -27.26
C THR A 286 21.06 3.30 -28.31
N VAL A 287 20.92 1.98 -28.09
CA VAL A 287 20.24 1.06 -29.00
C VAL A 287 19.13 0.38 -28.23
N ALA A 288 17.88 0.73 -28.57
CA ALA A 288 16.68 0.15 -28.01
C ALA A 288 16.49 -1.30 -28.48
N VAL A 289 15.74 -2.08 -27.70
CA VAL A 289 15.26 -3.39 -28.10
C VAL A 289 14.17 -3.19 -29.16
N ALA A 290 14.25 -3.92 -30.27
CA ALA A 290 13.35 -3.74 -31.40
C ALA A 290 13.12 -5.04 -32.18
N GLY A 291 11.91 -5.24 -32.68
CA GLY A 291 11.53 -6.41 -33.47
C GLY A 291 10.16 -6.22 -34.13
N PHE A 292 9.63 -7.29 -34.72
CA PHE A 292 8.31 -7.26 -35.37
C PHE A 292 7.15 -7.19 -34.36
N ASN A 293 7.31 -7.85 -33.20
CA ASN A 293 6.37 -7.86 -32.09
C ASN A 293 7.17 -7.88 -30.77
N LEU A 294 6.93 -6.90 -29.90
CA LEU A 294 7.66 -6.73 -28.64
C LEU A 294 7.32 -7.79 -27.60
N ASP A 295 6.15 -8.42 -27.72
CA ASP A 295 5.77 -9.54 -26.85
C ASP A 295 6.57 -10.78 -27.22
N GLU A 296 7.06 -10.91 -28.46
CA GLU A 296 7.83 -12.07 -28.94
C GLU A 296 9.34 -11.88 -28.80
N LEU A 297 9.78 -10.76 -28.20
CA LEU A 297 11.18 -10.45 -27.97
C LEU A 297 11.66 -11.05 -26.66
N ASP A 298 12.87 -11.60 -26.69
CA ASP A 298 13.53 -12.12 -25.51
C ASP A 298 14.98 -11.66 -25.35
N ILE A 299 15.50 -11.83 -24.13
CA ILE A 299 16.86 -11.51 -23.73
C ILE A 299 17.46 -12.70 -22.98
N SER A 300 18.78 -12.77 -22.91
CA SER A 300 19.46 -13.81 -22.14
C SER A 300 20.74 -13.29 -21.51
N TRP A 301 21.21 -13.99 -20.49
CA TRP A 301 22.43 -13.68 -19.76
C TRP A 301 23.58 -14.56 -20.25
N ALA A 302 24.80 -14.03 -20.21
CA ALA A 302 25.96 -14.91 -20.06
C ALA A 302 25.82 -15.72 -18.77
N SER A 303 26.27 -16.97 -18.72
CA SER A 303 26.05 -17.83 -17.54
C SER A 303 26.65 -17.21 -16.27
N ASN A 304 27.77 -16.48 -16.42
CA ASN A 304 28.42 -15.76 -15.33
C ASN A 304 27.77 -14.42 -14.93
N GLY A 305 26.71 -13.99 -15.61
CA GLY A 305 25.99 -12.75 -15.34
C GLY A 305 26.71 -11.46 -15.77
N SER A 306 27.84 -11.55 -16.47
CA SER A 306 28.65 -10.38 -16.85
C SER A 306 28.15 -9.61 -18.06
N ILE A 307 27.31 -10.25 -18.89
CA ILE A 307 26.81 -9.74 -20.16
C ILE A 307 25.33 -10.08 -20.28
N ILE A 308 24.55 -9.17 -20.86
CA ILE A 308 23.19 -9.39 -21.34
C ILE A 308 23.19 -9.35 -22.87
N TYR A 309 22.54 -10.32 -23.48
CA TYR A 309 22.30 -10.45 -24.91
C TYR A 309 20.89 -9.95 -25.22
N TYR A 310 20.75 -9.08 -26.20
CA TYR A 310 19.44 -8.56 -26.60
C TYR A 310 19.34 -8.26 -28.10
N PRO A 311 18.17 -8.48 -28.71
CA PRO A 311 17.95 -8.20 -30.12
C PRO A 311 17.59 -6.74 -30.40
N SER A 312 17.97 -6.26 -31.58
CA SER A 312 17.43 -5.05 -32.18
C SER A 312 17.38 -5.22 -33.69
N LEU A 313 16.18 -5.46 -34.23
CA LEU A 313 15.93 -5.78 -35.62
C LEU A 313 16.77 -7.00 -36.05
N ASP A 314 17.57 -6.87 -37.10
CA ASP A 314 18.40 -7.93 -37.68
C ASP A 314 19.71 -8.20 -36.91
N LYS A 315 19.88 -7.61 -35.73
CA LYS A 315 21.14 -7.60 -34.98
C LYS A 315 20.97 -8.10 -33.55
N LEU A 316 22.00 -8.81 -33.08
CA LEU A 316 22.16 -9.20 -31.69
C LEU A 316 23.27 -8.36 -31.05
N TYR A 317 22.96 -7.76 -29.92
CA TYR A 317 23.88 -6.92 -29.15
C TYR A 317 24.24 -7.58 -27.83
N THR A 318 25.42 -7.26 -27.32
CA THR A 318 25.85 -7.54 -25.95
C THR A 318 26.08 -6.23 -25.20
N ILE A 319 25.78 -6.24 -23.91
CA ILE A 319 26.00 -5.10 -23.02
C ILE A 319 26.24 -5.60 -21.59
N GLN A 320 27.06 -4.87 -20.81
CA GLN A 320 27.23 -5.17 -19.39
C GLN A 320 26.00 -4.68 -18.61
N PRO A 321 25.63 -5.30 -17.48
CA PRO A 321 24.53 -4.82 -16.63
C PRO A 321 24.69 -3.37 -16.14
N SER A 322 25.94 -2.87 -16.11
CA SER A 322 26.23 -1.46 -15.81
C SER A 322 25.79 -0.48 -16.91
N GLY A 323 25.42 -0.97 -18.09
CA GLY A 323 25.16 -0.20 -19.31
C GLY A 323 26.41 0.08 -20.16
N ALA A 324 27.59 -0.39 -19.74
CA ALA A 324 28.83 -0.22 -20.49
C ALA A 324 29.06 -1.34 -21.52
N GLY A 325 30.00 -1.14 -22.44
CA GLY A 325 30.50 -2.20 -23.31
C GLY A 325 29.57 -2.63 -24.45
N LEU A 326 28.61 -1.78 -24.85
CA LEU A 326 27.69 -2.07 -25.96
C LEU A 326 28.44 -2.50 -27.23
N THR A 327 28.19 -3.73 -27.68
CA THR A 327 28.85 -4.32 -28.86
C THR A 327 27.81 -5.03 -29.73
N GLN A 328 27.88 -4.82 -31.05
CA GLN A 328 27.12 -5.65 -32.01
C GLN A 328 27.86 -6.99 -32.15
N LEU A 329 27.24 -8.08 -31.72
CA LEU A 329 27.84 -9.42 -31.75
C LEU A 329 27.57 -10.13 -33.09
N TYR A 330 26.32 -10.09 -33.54
CA TYR A 330 25.85 -10.80 -34.72
C TYR A 330 24.85 -9.96 -35.52
N GLN A 331 24.78 -10.21 -36.83
CA GLN A 331 23.78 -9.64 -37.74
C GLN A 331 23.39 -10.69 -38.76
N THR A 332 22.09 -10.84 -39.01
CA THR A 332 21.60 -11.80 -40.01
C THR A 332 22.02 -11.38 -41.42
N SER A 333 22.31 -12.35 -42.27
CA SER A 333 22.77 -12.08 -43.65
C SER A 333 21.63 -11.86 -44.64
N ASN A 334 20.43 -12.34 -44.29
CA ASN A 334 19.21 -12.26 -45.10
C ASN A 334 18.31 -11.08 -44.69
N GLY A 335 18.66 -10.34 -43.63
CA GLY A 335 17.85 -9.23 -43.10
C GLY A 335 16.66 -9.68 -42.25
N ASN A 336 16.57 -10.97 -41.91
CA ASN A 336 15.60 -11.45 -40.93
C ASN A 336 15.88 -10.80 -39.57
N ILE A 337 14.80 -10.52 -38.84
CA ILE A 337 14.83 -9.96 -37.50
C ILE A 337 15.18 -11.07 -36.52
N ILE A 338 16.04 -10.79 -35.54
CA ILE A 338 16.28 -11.65 -34.39
C ILE A 338 15.23 -11.31 -33.34
N THR A 339 14.52 -12.31 -32.84
CA THR A 339 13.45 -12.07 -31.86
C THR A 339 13.64 -12.84 -30.58
N ASP A 340 14.42 -13.90 -30.59
CA ASP A 340 14.66 -14.69 -29.40
C ASP A 340 16.14 -15.04 -29.33
N VAL A 341 16.68 -15.07 -28.12
CA VAL A 341 18.07 -15.41 -27.85
C VAL A 341 18.15 -16.17 -26.54
N ASP A 342 18.89 -17.26 -26.55
CA ASP A 342 19.32 -17.93 -25.33
C ASP A 342 20.81 -18.29 -25.37
N VAL A 343 21.47 -18.22 -24.21
CA VAL A 343 22.91 -18.40 -24.09
C VAL A 343 23.21 -19.34 -22.94
N ASN A 344 23.82 -20.47 -23.30
CA ASN A 344 24.50 -21.34 -22.36
C ASN A 344 25.89 -21.64 -22.93
N GLU A 345 26.94 -21.05 -22.35
CA GLU A 345 28.25 -21.11 -22.96
C GLU A 345 28.74 -22.56 -23.12
N PRO A 346 29.25 -22.95 -24.31
CA PRO A 346 29.77 -22.08 -25.37
C PRO A 346 28.81 -21.84 -26.56
N ARG A 347 27.49 -22.02 -26.38
CA ARG A 347 26.50 -21.88 -27.46
C ARG A 347 25.63 -20.64 -27.28
N ILE A 348 25.26 -20.04 -28.40
CA ILE A 348 24.25 -18.98 -28.47
C ILE A 348 23.17 -19.49 -29.43
N ALA A 349 21.96 -19.68 -28.93
CA ALA A 349 20.80 -19.95 -29.76
C ALA A 349 20.14 -18.62 -30.15
N VAL A 350 19.76 -18.48 -31.41
CA VAL A 350 18.95 -17.33 -31.87
C VAL A 350 17.79 -17.83 -32.71
N LYS A 351 16.63 -17.20 -32.51
CA LYS A 351 15.48 -17.32 -33.41
C LYS A 351 15.41 -16.08 -34.29
N THR A 352 15.25 -16.30 -35.59
CA THR A 352 15.03 -15.23 -36.57
C THR A 352 13.75 -15.44 -37.35
N ASN A 353 13.15 -14.36 -37.84
CA ASN A 353 11.97 -14.38 -38.70
C ASN A 353 11.89 -13.13 -39.59
N ASP A 354 10.98 -13.13 -40.55
CA ASP A 354 10.66 -11.94 -41.34
C ASP A 354 9.86 -10.89 -40.52
N PHE A 355 9.53 -9.76 -41.14
CA PHE A 355 8.75 -8.68 -40.50
C PHE A 355 7.30 -9.07 -40.16
N ALA A 356 6.81 -10.21 -40.65
CA ALA A 356 5.48 -10.73 -40.32
C ALA A 356 5.52 -11.76 -39.18
N GLY A 357 6.71 -12.16 -38.70
CA GLY A 357 6.87 -13.18 -37.67
C GLY A 357 7.06 -14.60 -38.20
N TYR A 358 7.12 -14.77 -39.53
CA TYR A 358 7.16 -16.07 -40.20
C TYR A 358 8.51 -16.31 -40.88
N ASN A 359 8.61 -17.38 -41.67
CA ASN A 359 9.88 -17.82 -42.28
C ASN A 359 10.98 -18.00 -41.21
N VAL A 360 10.64 -18.75 -40.17
CA VAL A 360 11.45 -18.85 -38.96
C VAL A 360 12.71 -19.68 -39.20
N GLU A 361 13.83 -19.21 -38.66
CA GLU A 361 15.06 -19.98 -38.51
C GLU A 361 15.48 -20.02 -37.05
N ILE A 362 15.81 -21.21 -36.53
CA ILE A 362 16.46 -21.37 -35.23
C ILE A 362 17.90 -21.81 -35.50
N LEU A 363 18.86 -20.99 -35.08
CA LEU A 363 20.28 -21.14 -35.39
C LEU A 363 21.06 -21.28 -34.09
N ILE A 364 22.08 -22.14 -34.09
CA ILE A 364 23.09 -22.21 -33.05
C ILE A 364 24.36 -21.56 -33.56
N LEU A 365 24.87 -20.60 -32.81
CA LEU A 365 26.11 -19.90 -33.04
C LEU A 365 27.15 -20.34 -32.00
N ASP A 366 28.42 -20.27 -32.37
CA ASP A 366 29.52 -20.27 -31.42
C ASP A 366 29.72 -18.89 -30.77
N MET A 367 30.62 -18.80 -29.78
CA MET A 367 30.95 -17.54 -29.10
C MET A 367 31.67 -16.53 -30.00
N GLN A 368 32.01 -16.88 -31.24
CA GLN A 368 32.54 -15.99 -32.28
C GLN A 368 31.44 -15.54 -33.26
N ALA A 369 30.17 -15.82 -32.93
CA ALA A 369 28.99 -15.50 -33.73
C ALA A 369 28.97 -16.19 -35.12
N THR A 370 29.65 -17.33 -35.25
CA THR A 370 29.56 -18.18 -36.46
C THR A 370 28.43 -19.16 -36.30
N VAL A 371 27.53 -19.24 -37.29
CA VAL A 371 26.47 -20.26 -37.32
C VAL A 371 27.12 -21.64 -37.47
N VAL A 372 26.96 -22.49 -36.45
CA VAL A 372 27.50 -23.85 -36.43
C VAL A 372 26.43 -24.90 -36.71
N GLN A 373 25.15 -24.58 -36.51
CA GLN A 373 24.04 -25.50 -36.73
C GLN A 373 22.72 -24.76 -36.99
N THR A 374 21.86 -25.36 -37.80
CA THR A 374 20.47 -24.92 -38.03
C THR A 374 19.54 -25.98 -37.45
N VAL A 375 18.70 -25.58 -36.49
CA VAL A 375 17.74 -26.45 -35.79
C VAL A 375 16.42 -26.48 -36.54
N LEU A 376 15.94 -25.32 -36.98
CA LEU A 376 14.69 -25.16 -37.71
C LEU A 376 14.90 -24.21 -38.89
N SER A 377 14.38 -24.54 -40.06
CA SER A 377 14.33 -23.66 -41.23
C SER A 377 13.31 -24.19 -42.25
N GLY A 378 12.69 -23.29 -43.02
CA GLY A 378 11.80 -23.63 -44.14
C GLY A 378 10.48 -24.29 -43.74
N MET A 379 10.09 -24.22 -42.46
CA MET A 379 8.78 -24.67 -41.99
C MET A 379 7.78 -23.50 -42.02
N PRO A 380 6.55 -23.70 -42.53
CA PRO A 380 5.51 -22.69 -42.47
C PRO A 380 5.03 -22.50 -41.02
N GLY A 381 4.45 -21.32 -40.75
CA GLY A 381 3.97 -20.96 -39.42
C GLY A 381 5.06 -20.33 -38.54
N ALA A 382 4.68 -20.00 -37.31
CA ALA A 382 5.55 -19.35 -36.34
C ALA A 382 6.29 -20.36 -35.46
N ALA A 383 7.35 -19.90 -34.80
CA ALA A 383 8.08 -20.61 -33.76
C ALA A 383 8.58 -19.59 -32.72
N GLY A 384 8.95 -20.04 -31.52
CA GLY A 384 9.40 -19.16 -30.43
C GLY A 384 9.90 -19.92 -29.21
N SER A 385 10.28 -19.21 -28.16
CA SER A 385 10.59 -19.79 -26.84
C SER A 385 11.76 -20.75 -26.88
N ILE A 386 12.92 -20.25 -27.32
CA ILE A 386 14.14 -21.06 -27.34
C ILE A 386 14.79 -21.10 -25.95
N ASP A 387 15.26 -22.28 -25.56
CA ASP A 387 15.94 -22.49 -24.28
C ASP A 387 16.95 -23.63 -24.41
N LEU A 388 18.22 -23.37 -24.14
CA LEU A 388 19.30 -24.37 -24.20
C LEU A 388 19.34 -25.17 -22.90
N SER A 389 19.55 -26.48 -23.02
CA SER A 389 19.82 -27.29 -21.83
C SER A 389 21.14 -26.89 -21.16
N ALA A 390 21.22 -27.03 -19.85
CA ALA A 390 22.38 -26.78 -19.00
C ALA A 390 23.63 -27.55 -19.48
N ASP A 391 23.45 -28.75 -20.04
CA ASP A 391 24.52 -29.56 -20.60
C ASP A 391 24.87 -29.26 -22.07
N ASN A 392 24.18 -28.29 -22.69
CA ASN A 392 24.36 -27.87 -24.09
C ASN A 392 24.09 -28.99 -25.13
N SER A 393 23.33 -30.02 -24.76
CA SER A 393 23.02 -31.16 -25.62
C SER A 393 21.68 -31.06 -26.33
N THR A 394 20.74 -30.27 -25.81
CA THR A 394 19.42 -30.06 -26.40
C THR A 394 19.01 -28.60 -26.42
N ILE A 395 17.98 -28.30 -27.21
CA ILE A 395 17.28 -27.02 -27.23
C ILE A 395 15.77 -27.28 -27.21
N LEU A 396 15.06 -26.62 -26.30
CA LEU A 396 13.61 -26.55 -26.26
C LEU A 396 13.15 -25.40 -27.13
N TYR A 397 12.06 -25.59 -27.88
CA TYR A 397 11.41 -24.53 -28.64
C TYR A 397 9.93 -24.84 -28.90
N SER A 398 9.14 -23.80 -29.20
CA SER A 398 7.75 -23.91 -29.63
C SER A 398 7.61 -23.71 -31.15
N ARG A 399 6.63 -24.37 -31.78
CA ARG A 399 6.33 -24.25 -33.22
C ARG A 399 4.85 -24.47 -33.50
N ASP A 400 4.25 -23.58 -34.29
CA ASP A 400 2.89 -23.75 -34.83
C ASP A 400 2.89 -24.79 -35.95
N ILE A 401 2.38 -25.98 -35.64
CA ILE A 401 2.35 -27.09 -36.60
C ILE A 401 1.21 -26.99 -37.61
N SER A 402 0.30 -26.03 -37.45
CA SER A 402 -0.78 -25.79 -38.43
C SER A 402 -0.26 -25.18 -39.74
N GLY A 403 0.91 -24.52 -39.69
CA GLY A 403 1.46 -23.75 -40.80
C GLY A 403 0.63 -22.52 -41.18
N PHE A 404 -0.26 -22.06 -40.30
CA PHE A 404 -1.12 -20.91 -40.56
C PHE A 404 -0.35 -19.59 -40.43
N GLU A 405 -0.52 -18.71 -41.41
CA GLU A 405 0.15 -17.41 -41.45
C GLU A 405 -0.85 -16.31 -41.81
N ASN A 406 -0.86 -15.22 -41.05
CA ASN A 406 -1.69 -14.06 -41.33
C ASN A 406 -1.08 -12.74 -40.81
N ILE A 407 -1.65 -11.62 -41.23
CA ILE A 407 -1.19 -10.28 -40.83
C ILE A 407 -1.36 -9.97 -39.34
N ALA A 408 -2.14 -10.78 -38.62
CA ALA A 408 -2.40 -10.61 -37.20
C ALA A 408 -1.49 -11.48 -36.32
N TYR A 409 -0.54 -12.21 -36.91
CA TYR A 409 0.35 -13.15 -36.23
C TYR A 409 -0.41 -14.13 -35.33
N ARG A 410 -1.46 -14.76 -35.86
CA ARG A 410 -2.26 -15.74 -35.11
C ARG A 410 -1.63 -17.13 -35.23
N LEU A 411 -1.45 -17.80 -34.09
CA LEU A 411 -1.00 -19.20 -34.00
C LEU A 411 -2.21 -20.10 -33.74
N LEU A 412 -2.33 -21.24 -34.43
CA LEU A 412 -3.50 -22.12 -34.28
C LEU A 412 -3.22 -23.42 -33.50
N ASP A 413 -2.01 -23.98 -33.60
CA ASP A 413 -1.59 -25.19 -32.90
C ASP A 413 -0.08 -25.17 -32.58
N SER A 414 0.34 -24.22 -31.73
CA SER A 414 1.72 -24.19 -31.22
C SER A 414 1.97 -25.29 -30.21
N ARG A 415 3.07 -26.03 -30.43
CA ARG A 415 3.54 -27.16 -29.61
C ARG A 415 5.01 -27.03 -29.28
N LEU A 416 5.42 -27.70 -28.20
CA LEU A 416 6.78 -27.72 -27.69
C LEU A 416 7.56 -28.91 -28.23
N PHE A 417 8.82 -28.66 -28.57
CA PHE A 417 9.76 -29.62 -29.13
C PHE A 417 11.10 -29.51 -28.42
N VAL A 418 11.70 -30.65 -28.11
CA VAL A 418 13.10 -30.76 -27.68
C VAL A 418 13.91 -31.34 -28.83
N TYR A 419 14.90 -30.58 -29.31
CA TYR A 419 15.81 -31.00 -30.35
C TYR A 419 17.18 -31.33 -29.78
N ASN A 420 17.69 -32.53 -30.05
CA ASN A 420 19.01 -32.95 -29.62
C ASN A 420 20.08 -32.51 -30.62
N LEU A 421 21.00 -31.67 -30.17
CA LEU A 421 22.05 -31.06 -30.99
C LEU A 421 23.10 -32.08 -31.46
N ASN A 422 23.22 -33.24 -30.79
CA ASN A 422 24.18 -34.29 -31.13
C ASN A 422 23.60 -35.33 -32.09
N THR A 423 22.38 -35.82 -31.81
CA THR A 423 21.72 -36.86 -32.64
C THR A 423 20.91 -36.28 -33.79
N LEU A 424 20.67 -34.96 -33.78
CA LEU A 424 19.85 -34.25 -34.75
C LEU A 424 18.40 -34.73 -34.80
N GLN A 425 17.91 -35.25 -33.67
CA GLN A 425 16.54 -35.75 -33.52
C GLN A 425 15.69 -34.76 -32.74
N GLU A 426 14.41 -34.71 -33.09
CA GLU A 426 13.38 -33.89 -32.47
C GLU A 426 12.35 -34.77 -31.77
N LEU A 427 11.90 -34.33 -30.60
CA LEU A 427 10.82 -34.93 -29.82
C LEU A 427 9.78 -33.85 -29.48
N GLU A 428 8.51 -34.10 -29.80
CA GLU A 428 7.39 -33.28 -29.30
C GLU A 428 7.16 -33.59 -27.81
N VAL A 429 7.04 -32.56 -26.98
CA VAL A 429 6.86 -32.67 -25.52
C VAL A 429 5.60 -31.97 -25.00
N SER A 430 4.77 -31.39 -25.88
CA SER A 430 3.43 -30.85 -25.55
C SER A 430 2.38 -31.94 -25.35
N PHE A 431 2.70 -32.98 -24.58
CA PHE A 431 1.76 -34.05 -24.30
C PHE A 431 0.51 -33.51 -23.59
N ASN A 432 -0.66 -34.07 -23.92
CA ASN A 432 -1.95 -33.68 -23.36
C ASN A 432 -2.30 -32.19 -23.47
N LYS A 433 -1.69 -31.44 -24.40
CA LYS A 433 -2.09 -30.06 -24.70
C LYS A 433 -3.57 -30.01 -25.11
N PRO A 434 -4.40 -29.16 -24.50
CA PRO A 434 -5.80 -29.00 -24.90
C PRO A 434 -5.94 -28.65 -26.39
N ALA A 435 -6.97 -29.18 -27.04
CA ALA A 435 -7.26 -28.84 -28.43
C ALA A 435 -7.71 -27.37 -28.53
N GLY A 436 -7.24 -26.66 -29.56
CA GLY A 436 -7.57 -25.25 -29.76
C GLY A 436 -6.77 -24.26 -28.91
N THR A 437 -5.74 -24.72 -28.19
CA THR A 437 -4.81 -23.87 -27.43
C THR A 437 -3.40 -23.92 -28.00
N ASN A 438 -2.54 -23.01 -27.56
CA ASN A 438 -1.13 -22.89 -27.94
C ASN A 438 -0.25 -23.02 -26.70
N ASP A 439 0.82 -23.83 -26.79
CA ASP A 439 1.92 -23.81 -25.83
C ASP A 439 3.03 -22.88 -26.32
N LEU A 440 3.41 -21.93 -25.47
CA LEU A 440 4.31 -20.82 -25.76
C LEU A 440 5.14 -20.47 -24.53
N ASP A 441 6.13 -19.60 -24.69
CA ASP A 441 7.01 -19.09 -23.62
C ASP A 441 7.62 -20.20 -22.76
N ALA A 442 7.95 -21.33 -23.39
CA ALA A 442 8.41 -22.52 -22.69
C ALA A 442 9.89 -22.47 -22.33
N ARG A 443 10.24 -22.96 -21.13
CA ARG A 443 11.61 -23.11 -20.63
C ARG A 443 11.78 -24.33 -19.74
N PHE A 444 13.00 -24.86 -19.70
CA PHE A 444 13.37 -25.96 -18.82
C PHE A 444 13.25 -25.54 -17.36
N SER A 445 12.92 -26.50 -16.51
CA SER A 445 13.11 -26.34 -15.08
C SER A 445 14.61 -26.33 -14.76
N PRO A 446 15.02 -25.78 -13.61
CA PRO A 446 16.42 -25.81 -13.17
C PRO A 446 16.99 -27.23 -12.97
N THR A 447 16.11 -28.22 -12.83
CA THR A 447 16.46 -29.65 -12.76
C THR A 447 16.41 -30.35 -14.11
N GLU A 448 15.93 -29.65 -15.15
CA GLU A 448 15.66 -30.14 -16.50
C GLU A 448 14.74 -31.38 -16.58
N GLY A 449 14.04 -31.69 -15.50
CA GLY A 449 13.05 -32.77 -15.45
C GLY A 449 11.68 -32.33 -15.97
N LEU A 450 11.41 -31.03 -15.95
CA LEU A 450 10.15 -30.41 -16.31
C LEU A 450 10.38 -29.26 -17.29
N VAL A 451 9.28 -28.82 -17.90
CA VAL A 451 9.20 -27.58 -18.68
C VAL A 451 8.09 -26.73 -18.08
N ILE A 452 8.34 -25.43 -17.89
CA ILE A 452 7.29 -24.44 -17.65
C ILE A 452 6.89 -23.82 -18.97
N CYS A 453 5.60 -23.56 -19.21
CA CYS A 453 5.12 -22.86 -20.40
C CYS A 453 3.83 -22.09 -20.14
N LYS A 454 3.50 -21.16 -21.03
CA LYS A 454 2.19 -20.51 -21.12
C LYS A 454 1.29 -21.31 -22.07
N ASN A 455 0.10 -21.66 -21.60
CA ASN A 455 -1.00 -22.13 -22.44
C ASN A 455 -2.10 -21.08 -22.56
N GLN A 456 -2.63 -20.90 -23.77
CA GLN A 456 -3.77 -20.02 -24.03
C GLN A 456 -4.55 -20.49 -25.25
N ASP A 457 -5.86 -20.24 -25.28
CA ASP A 457 -6.67 -20.47 -26.48
C ASP A 457 -6.13 -19.71 -27.72
N ASN A 458 -6.34 -20.31 -28.89
CA ASN A 458 -5.77 -19.80 -30.13
C ASN A 458 -6.48 -18.55 -30.68
N ASP A 459 -7.52 -18.07 -30.02
CA ASP A 459 -8.18 -16.79 -30.29
C ASP A 459 -7.91 -15.74 -29.19
N GLY A 460 -7.20 -16.09 -28.12
CA GLY A 460 -6.75 -15.19 -27.06
C GLY A 460 -7.87 -14.70 -26.14
N ASN A 461 -9.03 -15.36 -26.13
CA ASN A 461 -10.19 -14.95 -25.33
C ASN A 461 -10.13 -15.49 -23.90
N SER A 462 -9.43 -16.59 -23.66
CA SER A 462 -9.24 -17.17 -22.35
C SER A 462 -8.09 -16.50 -21.61
N ALA A 463 -8.21 -16.48 -20.29
CA ALA A 463 -7.09 -16.22 -19.41
C ALA A 463 -5.92 -17.16 -19.76
N PRO A 464 -4.68 -16.65 -19.96
CA PRO A 464 -3.52 -17.51 -20.11
C PRO A 464 -3.20 -18.20 -18.78
N ILE A 465 -2.67 -19.42 -18.85
CA ILE A 465 -2.29 -20.22 -17.69
C ILE A 465 -0.85 -20.67 -17.87
N ILE A 466 -0.01 -20.43 -16.86
CA ILE A 466 1.32 -21.01 -16.78
C ILE A 466 1.20 -22.42 -16.20
N GLN A 467 1.79 -23.39 -16.89
CA GLN A 467 1.72 -24.80 -16.57
C GLN A 467 3.10 -25.44 -16.58
N THR A 468 3.26 -26.52 -15.83
CA THR A 468 4.43 -27.41 -15.91
C THR A 468 4.11 -28.69 -16.67
N LEU A 469 5.11 -29.25 -17.36
CA LEU A 469 5.01 -30.45 -18.17
C LEU A 469 6.21 -31.36 -17.91
N GLU A 470 5.99 -32.67 -17.79
CA GLU A 470 7.07 -33.65 -17.84
C GLU A 470 7.56 -33.92 -19.26
N LEU A 471 8.88 -34.02 -19.43
CA LEU A 471 9.50 -34.24 -20.74
C LEU A 471 9.36 -35.67 -21.28
N THR A 472 9.12 -36.66 -20.39
CA THR A 472 9.23 -38.09 -20.75
C THR A 472 7.94 -38.88 -20.53
N ILE A 473 6.96 -38.31 -19.83
CA ILE A 473 5.70 -38.96 -19.48
C ILE A 473 4.56 -38.09 -19.99
N ALA A 474 3.61 -38.69 -20.69
CA ALA A 474 2.53 -37.96 -21.34
C ALA A 474 1.49 -37.38 -20.37
N ASP A 475 1.42 -37.86 -19.13
CA ASP A 475 0.23 -37.72 -18.27
C ASP A 475 0.23 -36.57 -17.24
N THR A 476 1.33 -35.85 -17.01
CA THR A 476 1.44 -34.89 -15.90
C THR A 476 1.66 -33.46 -16.40
N ARG A 477 0.53 -32.78 -16.65
CA ARG A 477 0.47 -31.33 -16.86
C ARG A 477 -0.21 -30.68 -15.67
N GLU A 478 0.44 -29.71 -15.04
CA GLU A 478 -0.08 -29.07 -13.83
C GLU A 478 -0.24 -27.57 -14.04
N ASP A 479 -1.37 -27.02 -13.60
CA ASP A 479 -1.63 -25.58 -13.59
C ASP A 479 -0.89 -24.95 -12.41
N LEU A 480 -0.07 -23.91 -12.69
CA LEU A 480 0.72 -23.23 -11.68
C LEU A 480 0.20 -21.81 -11.42
N PHE A 481 0.06 -20.99 -12.46
CA PHE A 481 -0.40 -19.60 -12.32
C PHE A 481 -1.44 -19.25 -13.39
N THR A 482 -2.64 -18.86 -12.97
CA THR A 482 -3.69 -18.36 -13.87
C THR A 482 -3.48 -16.87 -14.19
N ASN A 483 -3.98 -16.35 -15.31
CA ASN A 483 -3.81 -14.94 -15.73
C ASN A 483 -2.34 -14.48 -15.75
N ALA A 484 -1.43 -15.37 -16.15
CA ALA A 484 0.01 -15.13 -16.13
C ALA A 484 0.65 -15.50 -17.48
N ILE A 485 1.68 -14.76 -17.86
CA ILE A 485 2.42 -14.92 -19.12
C ILE A 485 3.93 -14.79 -18.89
N MET A 486 4.72 -15.20 -19.89
CA MET A 486 6.17 -15.00 -19.91
C MET A 486 6.91 -15.56 -18.67
N PRO A 487 6.74 -16.86 -18.34
CA PRO A 487 7.40 -17.47 -17.18
C PRO A 487 8.92 -17.45 -17.27
N ASP A 488 9.57 -17.39 -16.11
CA ASP A 488 10.98 -17.64 -15.82
C ASP A 488 11.07 -18.57 -14.61
N TRP A 489 11.97 -19.55 -14.66
CA TRP A 489 12.11 -20.57 -13.62
C TRP A 489 13.59 -20.85 -13.34
N GLU A 490 14.06 -20.41 -12.17
CA GLU A 490 15.46 -20.53 -11.72
C GLU A 490 15.59 -21.15 -10.31
#